data_AF-A0A498M6B0-F1
#
_entry.id   AF-A0A498M6B0-F1
#
_cell.length_a   1.000
_cell.length_b   1.000
_cell.length_c   1.000
_cell.angle_alpha   90.00
_cell.angle_beta   90.00
_cell.angle_gamma   90.00
#
_symmetry.space_group_name_H-M   'P 1'
#
loop_
_entity.id
_entity.type
_entity.pdbx_description
1 polymer ?
#
loop_
_entity_poly.entity_id
_entity_poly.type
_entity_poly.pdbx_seq_one_letter_code
_entity_poly.pdbx_strand_id
1 'polypeptide(L)'
;MNSAPLVVQFQPGSPLGIQAFLKGQPKALGTVQIMIGVLTLLIGIVSTIYGESGFVISGLPYWGTLILLVNITEINPLGSNSTIIQIDAHELLKPDPPENVIVLQVEGQPTQLLVKWSCPSSWPDEIMPGFPLTYLLRYRPIGSSYWSELETEENTSLKIMDALVGRLHQIQIRAQDALINHSQWSEWSHVVEARPWIASMMLQDIGLSSLADI
;
A
#
# COMPACT_ATOMS: atom_id res chain seq x y z
N MET A 1 35.94 35.34 -63.70
CA MET A 1 34.67 34.79 -63.18
C MET A 1 34.97 33.47 -62.52
N ASN A 2 34.74 33.42 -61.21
CA ASN A 2 35.12 32.35 -60.29
C ASN A 2 34.22 31.13 -60.45
N SER A 3 34.75 29.95 -60.13
CA SER A 3 34.08 28.92 -59.31
C SER A 3 35.07 27.79 -59.01
N ALA A 4 35.79 27.89 -57.88
CA ALA A 4 36.41 26.72 -57.26
C ALA A 4 35.44 26.21 -56.18
N PRO A 5 35.21 24.90 -56.05
CA PRO A 5 34.28 24.37 -55.06
C PRO A 5 34.84 24.53 -53.65
N LEU A 6 34.04 25.09 -52.74
CA LEU A 6 34.33 25.11 -51.31
C LEU A 6 34.13 23.71 -50.74
N VAL A 7 35.21 22.98 -50.51
CA VAL A 7 35.18 21.76 -49.71
C VAL A 7 35.17 22.17 -48.24
N VAL A 8 34.00 22.11 -47.61
CA VAL A 8 33.86 22.27 -46.16
C VAL A 8 34.46 21.03 -45.50
N GLN A 9 35.68 21.14 -44.96
CA GLN A 9 36.18 20.14 -44.02
C GLN A 9 35.44 20.31 -42.69
N PHE A 10 34.50 19.40 -42.42
CA PHE A 10 34.05 19.18 -41.05
C PHE A 10 35.23 18.63 -40.25
N GLN A 11 35.81 19.44 -39.36
CA GLN A 11 36.61 18.88 -38.27
C GLN A 11 35.66 18.01 -37.43
N PRO A 12 35.91 16.71 -37.30
CA PRO A 12 35.17 15.91 -36.33
C PRO A 12 35.55 16.48 -34.97
N GLY A 13 34.59 17.15 -34.32
CA GLY A 13 34.70 17.50 -32.91
C GLY A 13 35.17 16.25 -32.18
N SER A 14 36.27 16.40 -31.44
CA SER A 14 36.99 15.32 -30.78
C SER A 14 36.03 14.26 -30.21
N PRO A 15 36.17 12.97 -30.56
CA PRO A 15 35.37 11.88 -29.98
C PRO A 15 35.71 11.59 -28.51
N LEU A 16 36.38 12.52 -27.81
CA LEU A 16 37.06 12.27 -26.55
C LEU A 16 36.09 11.88 -25.42
N GLY A 17 34.85 12.40 -25.43
CA GLY A 17 33.86 12.12 -24.39
C GLY A 17 33.12 10.80 -24.57
N ILE A 18 32.53 10.58 -25.77
CA ILE A 18 31.60 9.47 -26.00
C ILE A 18 32.33 8.18 -26.38
N GLN A 19 33.48 8.25 -27.09
CA GLN A 19 34.27 7.05 -27.34
C GLN A 19 34.99 6.56 -26.08
N ALA A 20 35.37 7.43 -25.15
CA ALA A 20 35.90 7.01 -23.86
C ALA A 20 34.83 6.32 -22.98
N PHE A 21 33.57 6.75 -23.10
CA PHE A 21 32.42 6.19 -22.39
C PHE A 21 31.99 4.83 -22.96
N LEU A 22 31.88 4.70 -24.28
CA LEU A 22 31.49 3.44 -24.95
C LEU A 22 32.60 2.38 -24.97
N LYS A 23 33.88 2.80 -24.89
CA LYS A 23 35.02 1.87 -24.86
C LYS A 23 35.29 1.30 -23.48
N GLY A 24 34.41 1.55 -22.50
CA GLY A 24 34.40 0.92 -21.19
C GLY A 24 35.80 0.83 -20.59
N GLN A 25 36.35 1.95 -20.11
CA GLN A 25 37.54 1.83 -19.26
C GLN A 25 37.16 0.88 -18.09
N PRO A 26 37.81 -0.29 -17.95
CA PRO A 26 37.45 -1.26 -16.91
C PRO A 26 37.57 -0.69 -15.49
N LYS A 27 38.23 0.47 -15.34
CA LYS A 27 38.42 1.23 -14.11
C LYS A 27 37.11 1.85 -13.57
N ALA A 28 36.20 2.27 -14.45
CA ALA A 28 34.96 2.93 -14.02
C ALA A 28 33.92 1.92 -13.52
N LEU A 29 33.82 0.75 -14.17
CA LEU A 29 32.85 -0.28 -13.80
C LEU A 29 33.19 -0.92 -12.45
N GLY A 30 34.46 -1.23 -12.19
CA GLY A 30 34.90 -1.72 -10.89
C GLY A 30 34.68 -0.69 -9.77
N THR A 31 34.92 0.59 -10.06
CA THR A 31 34.62 1.68 -9.11
C THR A 31 33.12 1.75 -8.81
N VAL A 32 32.25 1.67 -9.82
CA VAL A 32 30.79 1.69 -9.62
C VAL A 32 30.32 0.49 -8.80
N GLN A 33 30.82 -0.73 -9.08
CA GLN A 33 30.48 -1.92 -8.28
C GLN A 33 30.97 -1.79 -6.83
N ILE A 34 32.16 -1.25 -6.61
CA ILE A 34 32.68 -0.98 -5.26
C ILE A 34 31.83 0.08 -4.56
N MET A 35 31.45 1.15 -5.26
CA MET A 35 30.59 2.20 -4.71
C MET A 35 29.21 1.66 -4.33
N ILE A 36 28.63 0.78 -5.16
CA ILE A 36 27.38 0.07 -4.84
C ILE A 36 27.57 -0.79 -3.59
N GLY A 37 28.64 -1.61 -3.53
CA GLY A 37 28.93 -2.45 -2.37
C GLY A 37 29.14 -1.66 -1.07
N VAL A 38 29.88 -0.56 -1.11
CA VAL A 38 30.12 0.33 0.04
C VAL A 38 28.83 1.01 0.47
N LEU A 39 28.02 1.51 -0.48
CA LEU A 39 26.75 2.16 -0.17
C LEU A 39 25.76 1.16 0.47
N THR A 40 25.63 -0.05 -0.08
CA THR A 40 24.78 -1.11 0.50
C THR A 40 25.26 -1.52 1.89
N LEU A 41 26.58 -1.62 2.12
CA LEU A 41 27.15 -1.91 3.44
C LEU A 41 26.84 -0.82 4.47
N LEU A 42 27.05 0.45 4.11
CA LEU A 42 26.77 1.58 5.00
C LEU A 42 25.28 1.69 5.35
N ILE A 43 24.39 1.47 4.38
CA ILE A 43 22.95 1.42 4.61
C ILE A 43 22.60 0.27 5.57
N GLY A 44 23.20 -0.92 5.38
CA GLY A 44 23.01 -2.06 6.29
C GLY A 44 23.45 -1.77 7.73
N ILE A 45 24.59 -1.10 7.92
CA ILE A 45 25.10 -0.70 9.25
C ILE A 45 24.21 0.37 9.90
N VAL A 46 23.65 1.29 9.11
CA VAL A 46 22.69 2.25 9.65
C VAL A 46 21.40 1.53 10.05
N SER A 47 20.89 0.62 9.23
CA SER A 47 19.70 -0.18 9.54
C SER A 47 19.84 -1.03 10.82
N THR A 48 21.03 -1.58 11.13
CA THR A 48 21.25 -2.36 12.37
C THR A 48 21.17 -1.53 13.65
N ILE A 49 21.54 -0.25 13.58
CA ILE A 49 21.59 0.63 14.76
C ILE A 49 20.20 1.18 15.10
N TYR A 50 19.31 1.27 14.10
CA TYR A 50 18.00 1.93 14.25
C TYR A 50 16.80 0.96 14.25
N GLY A 51 16.96 -0.36 14.08
CA GLY A 51 15.83 -1.29 14.20
C GLY A 51 16.20 -2.77 14.30
N GLU A 52 15.45 -3.50 15.13
CA GLU A 52 15.28 -4.97 15.15
C GLU A 52 14.76 -5.44 13.79
N SER A 53 15.63 -5.46 12.79
CA SER A 53 15.27 -5.75 11.41
C SER A 53 15.83 -7.12 11.05
N GLY A 54 14.96 -8.14 11.00
CA GLY A 54 15.30 -9.51 10.57
C GLY A 54 16.01 -9.58 9.19
N PHE A 55 15.95 -8.48 8.43
CA PHE A 55 16.71 -8.21 7.21
C PHE A 55 18.24 -8.24 7.38
N VAL A 56 18.77 -7.80 8.53
CA VAL A 56 20.22 -7.84 8.83
C VAL A 56 20.69 -9.29 8.96
N ILE A 57 19.90 -10.13 9.63
CA ILE A 57 20.23 -11.53 9.88
C ILE A 57 20.09 -12.35 8.59
N SER A 58 19.06 -12.06 7.78
CA SER A 58 18.77 -12.79 6.53
C SER A 58 19.61 -12.34 5.34
N GLY A 59 20.23 -11.15 5.39
CA GLY A 59 21.02 -10.59 4.29
C GLY A 59 20.20 -10.19 3.06
N LEU A 60 18.87 -10.22 3.16
CA LEU A 60 17.94 -9.81 2.11
C LEU A 60 17.51 -8.37 2.38
N PRO A 61 17.85 -7.40 1.51
CA PRO A 61 17.26 -6.07 1.63
C PRO A 61 15.76 -6.18 1.34
N TYR A 62 14.92 -5.49 2.12
CA TYR A 62 13.47 -5.46 1.85
C TYR A 62 13.12 -4.84 0.48
N TRP A 63 14.01 -3.99 -0.04
CA TRP A 63 13.95 -3.47 -1.41
C TRP A 63 14.40 -4.48 -2.49
N GLY A 64 14.93 -5.63 -2.08
CA GLY A 64 15.29 -6.72 -2.99
C GLY A 64 14.05 -7.55 -3.31
N THR A 65 13.86 -7.84 -4.59
CA THR A 65 12.79 -8.73 -5.04
C THR A 65 12.98 -10.13 -4.43
N LEU A 66 12.02 -10.58 -3.63
CA LEU A 66 12.06 -11.93 -3.03
C LEU A 66 11.43 -12.92 -4.01
N ILE A 67 12.24 -13.41 -4.95
CA ILE A 67 11.80 -14.41 -5.93
C ILE A 67 11.88 -15.82 -5.34
N LEU A 68 10.73 -16.49 -5.25
CA LEU A 68 10.59 -17.89 -4.87
C LEU A 68 10.50 -18.78 -6.12
N LEU A 69 11.29 -19.85 -6.15
CA LEU A 69 11.21 -20.91 -7.15
C LEU A 69 10.43 -22.09 -6.57
N VAL A 70 9.21 -22.30 -7.06
CA VAL A 70 8.34 -23.40 -6.61
C VAL A 70 8.33 -24.50 -7.67
N ASN A 71 8.75 -25.70 -7.29
CA ASN A 71 8.66 -26.88 -8.16
C ASN A 71 7.40 -27.69 -7.82
N ILE A 72 6.45 -27.73 -8.76
CA ILE A 72 5.21 -28.49 -8.66
C ILE A 72 5.41 -29.79 -9.44
N THR A 73 5.39 -30.93 -8.75
CA THR A 73 5.54 -32.25 -9.39
C THR A 73 4.24 -33.04 -9.31
N GLU A 74 3.64 -33.29 -10.46
CA GLU A 74 2.47 -34.15 -10.62
C GLU A 74 2.95 -35.59 -10.82
N ILE A 75 2.47 -36.52 -9.99
CA ILE A 75 2.87 -37.94 -10.03
C ILE A 75 1.62 -38.79 -10.29
N ASN A 76 1.70 -39.69 -11.28
CA ASN A 76 0.67 -40.66 -11.60
C ASN A 76 1.30 -42.06 -11.85
N PRO A 77 0.51 -43.14 -11.98
CA PRO A 77 1.06 -44.48 -12.23
C PRO A 77 1.86 -44.62 -13.54
N LEU A 78 1.74 -43.66 -14.47
CA LEU A 78 2.45 -43.63 -15.75
C LEU A 78 3.75 -42.81 -15.69
N GLY A 79 4.01 -42.08 -14.60
CA GLY A 79 5.23 -41.29 -14.40
C GLY A 79 5.00 -40.03 -13.58
N SER A 80 5.97 -39.11 -13.65
CA SER A 80 5.91 -37.82 -12.99
C SER A 80 6.23 -36.69 -13.97
N ASN A 81 5.55 -35.56 -13.84
CA ASN A 81 5.82 -34.34 -14.59
C ASN A 81 6.02 -33.17 -13.62
N SER A 82 7.05 -32.36 -13.83
CA SER A 82 7.39 -31.24 -12.94
C SER A 82 7.34 -29.92 -13.68
N THR A 83 6.71 -28.92 -13.07
CA THR A 83 6.66 -27.54 -13.55
C THR A 83 7.26 -26.61 -12.50
N ILE A 84 8.22 -25.79 -12.89
CA ILE A 84 8.83 -24.79 -12.01
C ILE A 84 8.18 -23.43 -12.28
N ILE A 85 7.71 -22.77 -11.22
CA ILE A 85 7.09 -21.45 -11.27
C ILE A 85 7.95 -20.48 -10.46
N GLN A 86 8.18 -19.29 -11.04
CA GLN A 86 8.78 -18.14 -10.37
C GLN A 86 7.66 -17.28 -9.78
N ILE A 87 7.78 -16.94 -8.50
CA ILE A 87 6.80 -16.12 -7.79
C ILE A 87 7.55 -15.00 -7.08
N ASP A 88 7.14 -13.76 -7.28
CA ASP A 88 7.53 -12.66 -6.39
C ASP A 88 6.70 -12.75 -5.10
N ALA A 89 7.36 -12.98 -3.97
CA ALA A 89 6.68 -13.12 -2.68
C ALA A 89 5.96 -11.81 -2.28
N HIS A 90 6.46 -10.65 -2.72
CA HIS A 90 5.85 -9.35 -2.41
C HIS A 90 4.49 -9.19 -3.10
N GLU A 91 4.31 -9.79 -4.28
CA GLU A 91 3.03 -9.79 -5.03
C GLU A 91 1.98 -10.75 -4.42
N LEU A 92 2.41 -11.68 -3.57
CA LEU A 92 1.51 -12.60 -2.87
C LEU A 92 1.06 -12.08 -1.49
N LEU A 93 1.68 -11.00 -1.00
CA LEU A 93 1.34 -10.45 0.31
C LEU A 93 -0.09 -9.90 0.28
N LYS A 94 -0.99 -10.55 1.01
CA LYS A 94 -2.41 -10.19 1.14
C LYS A 94 -2.84 -10.25 2.61
N PRO A 95 -3.13 -9.10 3.25
CA PRO A 95 -3.68 -9.08 4.60
C PRO A 95 -5.10 -9.67 4.67
N ASP A 96 -5.52 -10.05 5.87
CA ASP A 96 -6.93 -10.27 6.15
C ASP A 96 -7.67 -8.92 6.30
N PRO A 97 -9.02 -8.90 6.19
CA PRO A 97 -9.81 -7.69 6.41
C PRO A 97 -9.67 -7.17 7.85
N PRO A 98 -9.73 -5.84 8.08
CA PRO A 98 -9.73 -5.30 9.43
C PRO A 98 -10.89 -5.82 10.27
N GLU A 99 -10.62 -6.03 11.56
CA GLU A 99 -11.56 -6.62 12.52
C GLU A 99 -12.24 -5.54 13.38
N ASN A 100 -13.30 -5.91 14.11
CA ASN A 100 -13.97 -5.06 15.10
C ASN A 100 -14.31 -3.64 14.60
N VAL A 101 -14.76 -3.54 13.35
CA VAL A 101 -15.15 -2.26 12.75
C VAL A 101 -16.36 -1.70 13.48
N ILE A 102 -16.19 -0.52 14.08
CA ILE A 102 -17.24 0.21 14.79
C ILE A 102 -17.33 1.64 14.26
N VAL A 103 -18.55 2.18 14.25
CA VAL A 103 -18.80 3.53 13.76
C VAL A 103 -19.55 4.30 14.84
N LEU A 104 -18.95 5.40 15.27
CA LEU A 104 -19.42 6.26 16.36
C LEU A 104 -19.94 7.57 15.79
N GLN A 105 -21.03 8.05 16.39
CA GLN A 105 -21.55 9.38 16.12
C GLN A 105 -20.65 10.43 16.79
N VAL A 106 -20.42 11.55 16.10
CA VAL A 106 -19.71 12.69 16.68
C VAL A 106 -20.76 13.69 17.18
N GLU A 107 -20.87 13.83 18.50
CA GLU A 107 -21.87 14.69 19.13
C GLU A 107 -21.76 16.14 18.63
N GLY A 108 -22.91 16.74 18.32
CA GLY A 108 -22.98 18.09 17.74
C GLY A 108 -22.57 18.20 16.27
N GLN A 109 -22.13 17.11 15.63
CA GLN A 109 -21.62 17.12 14.26
C GLN A 109 -22.47 16.22 13.34
N PRO A 110 -23.52 16.76 12.71
CA PRO A 110 -24.49 15.97 11.94
C PRO A 110 -23.98 15.46 10.60
N THR A 111 -22.77 15.87 10.18
CA THR A 111 -22.11 15.38 8.95
C THR A 111 -20.91 14.48 9.23
N GLN A 112 -20.63 14.19 10.50
CA GLN A 112 -19.42 13.47 10.89
C GLN A 112 -19.71 12.09 11.46
N LEU A 113 -18.86 11.14 11.10
CA LEU A 113 -18.83 9.80 11.66
C LEU A 113 -17.37 9.45 11.99
N LEU A 114 -17.15 8.90 13.18
CA LEU A 114 -15.85 8.40 13.60
C LEU A 114 -15.83 6.88 13.45
N VAL A 115 -15.00 6.39 12.55
CA VAL A 115 -14.84 4.95 12.29
C VAL A 115 -13.59 4.48 13.01
N LYS A 116 -13.70 3.36 13.73
CA LYS A 116 -12.58 2.70 14.40
C LYS A 116 -12.58 1.22 14.05
N TRP A 117 -11.41 0.62 14.00
CA TRP A 117 -11.24 -0.81 13.73
C TRP A 117 -10.06 -1.38 14.52
N SER A 118 -9.87 -2.68 14.44
CA SER A 118 -8.69 -3.38 14.93
C SER A 118 -7.90 -3.93 13.75
N CYS A 119 -6.58 -4.01 13.92
CA CYS A 119 -5.71 -4.73 12.99
C CYS A 119 -6.18 -6.19 12.88
N PRO A 120 -6.09 -6.84 11.71
CA PRO A 120 -6.40 -8.26 11.60
C PRO A 120 -5.54 -9.09 12.55
N SER A 121 -6.12 -10.13 13.16
CA SER A 121 -5.41 -11.01 14.10
C SER A 121 -4.26 -11.79 13.45
N SER A 122 -4.30 -11.99 12.13
CA SER A 122 -3.20 -12.55 11.34
C SER A 122 -2.02 -11.58 11.13
N TRP A 123 -2.17 -10.33 11.56
CA TRP A 123 -1.19 -9.27 11.39
C TRP A 123 -0.84 -8.59 12.74
N PRO A 124 -0.20 -9.34 13.65
CA PRO A 124 0.00 -8.89 15.02
C PRO A 124 1.08 -7.80 15.14
N ASP A 125 1.11 -7.13 16.30
CA ASP A 125 1.96 -5.96 16.57
C ASP A 125 3.47 -6.26 16.41
N GLU A 126 3.91 -7.51 16.54
CA GLU A 126 5.31 -7.88 16.34
C GLU A 126 5.75 -7.77 14.86
N ILE A 127 4.82 -7.92 13.91
CA ILE A 127 5.09 -7.88 12.47
C ILE A 127 4.92 -6.47 11.90
N MET A 128 4.09 -5.64 12.55
CA MET A 128 3.78 -4.27 12.15
C MET A 128 4.98 -3.35 11.85
N PRO A 129 6.10 -3.37 12.61
CA PRO A 129 7.26 -2.55 12.29
C PRO A 129 7.93 -2.91 10.96
N GLY A 130 7.80 -4.16 10.51
CA GLY A 130 8.35 -4.64 9.25
C GLY A 130 7.39 -4.53 8.07
N PHE A 131 6.09 -4.66 8.33
CA PHE A 131 5.02 -4.66 7.33
C PHE A 131 3.84 -3.82 7.80
N PRO A 132 3.97 -2.48 7.84
CA PRO A 132 2.90 -1.59 8.24
C PRO A 132 1.74 -1.66 7.23
N LEU A 133 0.52 -1.47 7.72
CA LEU A 133 -0.68 -1.50 6.87
C LEU A 133 -1.19 -0.09 6.56
N THR A 134 -1.61 0.10 5.30
CA THR A 134 -2.46 1.20 4.86
C THR A 134 -3.89 0.71 4.73
N TYR A 135 -4.86 1.59 4.97
CA TYR A 135 -6.28 1.25 4.98
C TYR A 135 -7.05 2.09 3.97
N LEU A 136 -7.96 1.45 3.24
CA LEU A 136 -8.94 2.10 2.39
C LEU A 136 -10.32 1.92 3.00
N LEU A 137 -10.92 3.02 3.42
CA LEU A 137 -12.29 3.08 3.87
C LEU A 137 -13.19 3.49 2.71
N ARG A 138 -14.34 2.82 2.57
CA ARG A 138 -15.41 3.27 1.67
C ARG A 138 -16.72 3.44 2.41
N TYR A 139 -17.48 4.46 2.03
CA TYR A 139 -18.80 4.71 2.59
C TYR A 139 -19.79 5.20 1.53
N ARG A 140 -21.06 4.93 1.76
CA ARG A 140 -22.16 5.47 0.94
C ARG A 140 -23.45 5.55 1.74
N PRO A 141 -24.37 6.47 1.43
CA PRO A 141 -25.72 6.42 1.99
C PRO A 141 -26.48 5.22 1.42
N ILE A 142 -27.35 4.61 2.22
CA ILE A 142 -28.23 3.52 1.76
C ILE A 142 -29.10 4.03 0.61
N GLY A 143 -29.13 3.25 -0.47
CA GLY A 143 -29.83 3.60 -1.72
C GLY A 143 -28.96 4.32 -2.76
N SER A 144 -27.74 4.73 -2.43
CA SER A 144 -26.77 5.20 -3.43
C SER A 144 -26.03 4.03 -4.08
N SER A 145 -25.76 4.13 -5.37
CA SER A 145 -24.85 3.25 -6.10
C SER A 145 -23.38 3.66 -6.00
N TYR A 146 -23.11 4.91 -5.60
CA TYR A 146 -21.77 5.50 -5.58
C TYR A 146 -21.15 5.41 -4.20
N TRP A 147 -19.90 4.95 -4.16
CA TRP A 147 -19.04 4.91 -2.99
C TRP A 147 -18.12 6.13 -2.96
N SER A 148 -17.95 6.69 -1.78
CA SER A 148 -16.87 7.61 -1.45
C SER A 148 -15.76 6.84 -0.76
N GLU A 149 -14.50 7.17 -1.07
CA GLU A 149 -13.33 6.42 -0.64
C GLU A 149 -12.33 7.35 0.07
N LEU A 150 -11.70 6.84 1.13
CA LEU A 150 -10.73 7.57 1.95
C LEU A 150 -9.59 6.62 2.35
N GLU A 151 -8.36 7.01 2.04
CA GLU A 151 -7.15 6.28 2.41
C GLU A 151 -6.56 6.84 3.71
N THR A 152 -5.98 5.96 4.52
CA THR A 152 -5.25 6.36 5.73
C THR A 152 -4.17 5.35 6.08
N GLU A 153 -3.02 5.87 6.49
CA GLU A 153 -1.94 5.11 7.11
C GLU A 153 -2.03 5.19 8.66
N GLU A 154 -3.00 5.93 9.20
CA GLU A 154 -3.20 6.06 10.65
C GLU A 154 -3.74 4.75 11.25
N ASN A 155 -3.29 4.48 12.48
CA ASN A 155 -3.16 3.11 12.97
C ASN A 155 -4.50 2.35 13.09
N THR A 156 -5.62 3.00 13.41
CA THR A 156 -6.92 2.30 13.63
C THR A 156 -8.17 3.19 13.62
N SER A 157 -8.11 4.44 13.14
CA SER A 157 -9.29 5.32 13.13
C SER A 157 -9.32 6.31 11.98
N LEU A 158 -10.52 6.65 11.52
CA LEU A 158 -10.74 7.65 10.49
C LEU A 158 -12.04 8.40 10.72
N LYS A 159 -12.04 9.70 10.42
CA LYS A 159 -13.23 10.54 10.53
C LYS A 159 -13.77 10.88 9.14
N ILE A 160 -15.01 10.49 8.88
CA ILE A 160 -15.80 10.93 7.73
C ILE A 160 -16.34 12.32 8.04
N MET A 161 -16.22 13.27 7.12
CA MET A 161 -16.54 14.69 7.35
C MET A 161 -17.80 15.18 6.61
N ASP A 162 -18.23 14.43 5.61
CA ASP A 162 -19.24 14.77 4.60
C ASP A 162 -20.38 13.73 4.53
N ALA A 163 -20.62 13.01 5.64
CA ALA A 163 -21.76 12.11 5.73
C ALA A 163 -23.07 12.89 5.61
N LEU A 164 -24.06 12.32 4.90
CA LEU A 164 -25.35 12.97 4.71
C LEU A 164 -26.14 13.03 6.02
N VAL A 165 -26.53 14.24 6.40
CA VAL A 165 -27.28 14.50 7.64
C VAL A 165 -28.49 13.59 7.74
N GLY A 166 -28.55 12.83 8.83
CA GLY A 166 -29.68 11.96 9.14
C GLY A 166 -29.93 10.85 8.12
N ARG A 167 -28.97 10.47 7.27
CA ARG A 167 -29.07 9.26 6.44
C ARG A 167 -28.26 8.12 7.03
N LEU A 168 -28.77 6.90 6.88
CA LEU A 168 -28.04 5.69 7.23
C LEU A 168 -27.00 5.44 6.14
N HIS A 169 -25.75 5.21 6.53
CA HIS A 169 -24.63 4.94 5.63
C HIS A 169 -24.14 3.52 5.84
N GLN A 170 -23.67 2.90 4.76
CA GLN A 170 -22.91 1.66 4.76
C GLN A 170 -21.43 2.00 4.70
N ILE A 171 -20.64 1.41 5.58
CA ILE A 171 -19.21 1.62 5.70
C ILE A 171 -18.50 0.27 5.65
N GLN A 172 -17.40 0.22 4.92
CA GLN A 172 -16.49 -0.92 4.87
C GLN A 172 -15.04 -0.42 4.84
N ILE A 173 -14.13 -1.28 5.27
CA ILE A 173 -12.70 -0.98 5.27
C ILE A 173 -11.92 -2.21 4.79
N ARG A 174 -10.78 -1.98 4.16
CA ARG A 174 -9.82 -3.01 3.77
C ARG A 174 -8.40 -2.51 4.03
N ALA A 175 -7.44 -3.43 4.01
CA ALA A 175 -6.04 -3.16 4.30
C ALA A 175 -5.14 -3.61 3.14
N GLN A 176 -3.98 -2.98 3.02
CA GLN A 176 -2.89 -3.34 2.12
C GLN A 176 -1.56 -3.06 2.84
N ASP A 177 -0.48 -3.70 2.42
CA ASP A 177 0.86 -3.29 2.88
C ASP A 177 1.18 -1.86 2.43
N ALA A 178 1.68 -1.03 3.36
CA ALA A 178 1.96 0.38 3.11
C ALA A 178 3.30 0.63 2.41
N LEU A 179 4.25 -0.32 2.46
CA LEU A 179 5.56 -0.18 1.84
C LEU A 179 5.57 -0.73 0.41
N ILE A 180 4.73 -1.72 0.13
CA ILE A 180 4.62 -2.46 -1.12
C ILE A 180 3.26 -2.14 -1.75
N ASN A 181 3.22 -1.03 -2.50
CA ASN A 181 2.01 -0.53 -3.15
C ASN A 181 1.36 -1.47 -4.19
N HIS A 182 2.11 -2.46 -4.69
CA HIS A 182 1.65 -3.48 -5.62
C HIS A 182 1.31 -4.81 -4.94
N SER A 183 1.34 -4.85 -3.61
CA SER A 183 0.78 -5.97 -2.83
C SER A 183 -0.73 -6.06 -3.01
N GLN A 184 -1.34 -7.14 -2.53
CA GLN A 184 -2.77 -7.34 -2.69
C GLN A 184 -3.55 -6.65 -1.58
N TRP A 185 -4.64 -5.99 -1.97
CA TRP A 185 -5.66 -5.53 -1.03
C TRP A 185 -6.36 -6.72 -0.39
N SER A 186 -6.67 -6.60 0.89
CA SER A 186 -7.56 -7.54 1.57
C SER A 186 -8.98 -7.47 1.01
N GLU A 187 -9.78 -8.50 1.32
CA GLU A 187 -11.23 -8.41 1.10
C GLU A 187 -11.82 -7.26 1.93
N TRP A 188 -12.98 -6.77 1.52
CA TRP A 188 -13.69 -5.78 2.32
C TRP A 188 -14.15 -6.38 3.65
N SER A 189 -14.05 -5.60 4.72
CA SER A 189 -14.65 -5.95 6.02
C SER A 189 -16.16 -6.15 5.87
N HIS A 190 -16.77 -6.74 6.91
CA HIS A 190 -18.22 -6.76 7.03
C HIS A 190 -18.77 -5.33 6.94
N VAL A 191 -19.99 -5.21 6.39
CA VAL A 191 -20.68 -3.93 6.25
C VAL A 191 -21.15 -3.48 7.62
N VAL A 192 -20.78 -2.26 7.99
CA VAL A 192 -21.30 -1.59 9.19
C VAL A 192 -22.22 -0.48 8.77
N GLU A 193 -23.39 -0.41 9.40
CA GLU A 193 -24.39 0.62 9.12
C GLU A 193 -24.43 1.62 10.26
N ALA A 194 -24.32 2.91 9.93
CA ALA A 194 -24.34 3.97 10.93
C ALA A 194 -24.94 5.26 10.39
N ARG A 195 -25.57 6.00 11.29
CA ARG A 195 -26.22 7.28 11.01
C ARG A 195 -25.46 8.39 11.73
N PRO A 196 -25.19 9.55 11.09
CA PRO A 196 -24.59 10.69 11.76
C PRO A 196 -25.44 11.20 12.92
N TRP A 197 -24.83 12.01 13.79
CA TRP A 197 -25.50 12.56 14.96
C TRP A 197 -26.74 13.38 14.59
N ILE A 198 -27.80 13.22 15.37
CA ILE A 198 -29.02 13.99 15.24
C ILE A 198 -29.33 14.59 16.61
N ALA A 199 -29.58 15.89 16.64
CA ALA A 199 -30.05 16.56 17.84
C ALA A 199 -31.36 15.92 18.32
N SER A 200 -31.42 15.55 19.60
CA SER A 200 -32.63 14.99 20.23
C SER A 200 -33.87 15.90 20.09
N MET A 201 -33.70 17.18 19.79
CA MET A 201 -34.81 18.11 19.50
C MET A 201 -35.63 17.74 18.25
N MET A 202 -35.08 16.97 17.30
CA MET A 202 -35.87 16.47 16.16
C MET A 202 -36.82 15.31 16.52
N LEU A 203 -36.66 14.67 17.69
CA LEU A 203 -37.58 13.62 18.14
C LEU A 203 -38.85 14.18 18.80
N GLN A 204 -38.89 15.48 19.14
CA GLN A 204 -40.10 16.13 19.65
C GLN A 204 -41.08 16.50 18.51
N ASP A 205 -40.59 16.70 17.29
CA ASP A 205 -41.42 17.02 16.11
C ASP A 205 -42.04 15.79 15.42
N ILE A 206 -41.71 14.55 15.84
CA ILE A 206 -42.26 13.29 15.27
C ILE A 206 -43.33 12.67 16.19
N GLY A 207 -44.05 13.49 16.96
CA GLY A 207 -45.42 13.17 17.41
C GLY A 207 -45.63 11.86 18.16
N LEU A 208 -44.87 11.58 19.22
CA LEU A 208 -45.22 10.56 20.21
C LEU A 208 -45.22 11.19 21.62
N SER A 209 -46.20 12.05 21.87
CA SER A 209 -46.46 12.68 23.18
C SER A 209 -47.78 12.25 23.83
N SER A 210 -48.27 11.02 23.62
CA SER A 210 -49.54 10.62 24.27
C SER A 210 -49.74 9.13 24.62
N LEU A 211 -48.77 8.44 25.20
CA LEU A 211 -49.04 7.11 25.81
C LEU A 211 -48.34 6.92 27.16
N ALA A 212 -48.50 7.88 28.07
CA ALA A 212 -48.09 7.74 29.47
C ALA A 212 -49.17 8.16 30.48
N ASP A 213 -50.44 8.15 30.09
CA ASP A 213 -51.59 8.31 31.01
C ASP A 213 -52.70 7.30 30.67
N ILE A 214 -52.51 6.02 31.04
CA ILE A 214 -53.56 5.06 31.48
C ILE A 214 -52.92 4.09 32.47
#